data_AF-A0A2V8UPU1-F1
#
_entry.id   AF-A0A2V8UPU1-F1
#
_cell.length_a   1.000
_cell.length_b   1.000
_cell.length_c   1.000
_cell.angle_alpha   90.00
_cell.angle_beta   90.00
_cell.angle_gamma   90.00
#
_symmetry.space_group_name_H-M   'P 1'
#
loop_
_entity.id
_entity.type
_entity.pdbx_description
1 polymer ?
#
loop_
_entity_poly.entity_id
_entity_poly.type
_entity_poly.pdbx_seq_one_letter_code
_entity_poly.pdbx_strand_id
1 'polypeptide(L)'
;MFGIECEGDMQGLMLVSTAGHPCRITEQRGKEQVYIDFVATAPWNSPGLVDVPRYGLVGRVLIATAVQLSLEEGFRGRIGLHSLPQAETFYATNCGMTDLGKDTKKEGLRYFEMTPAQAAAFLR
;
A
#
# COMPACT_ATOMS: atom_id res chain seq x y z
N MET A 1 8.85 0.86 9.86
CA MET A 1 9.09 1.82 8.76
C MET A 1 10.00 1.14 7.75
N PHE A 2 9.77 1.36 6.46
CA PHE A 2 10.59 0.84 5.37
C PHE A 2 11.05 1.98 4.48
N GLY A 3 12.24 1.83 3.90
CA GLY A 3 12.80 2.75 2.92
C GLY A 3 13.46 1.97 1.78
N ILE A 4 13.42 2.54 0.58
CA ILE A 4 14.18 2.06 -0.57
C ILE A 4 15.27 3.09 -0.83
N GLU A 5 16.53 2.69 -0.70
CA GLU A 5 17.68 3.52 -1.05
C GLU A 5 18.34 2.97 -2.32
N CYS A 6 18.74 3.86 -3.21
CA CYS A 6 19.54 3.52 -4.38
C CYS A 6 20.52 4.66 -4.67
N GLU A 7 21.79 4.33 -4.91
CA GLU A 7 22.86 5.29 -5.19
C GLU A 7 23.00 6.40 -4.12
N GLY A 8 22.77 6.07 -2.84
CA GLY A 8 22.86 7.00 -1.72
C GLY A 8 21.63 7.91 -1.54
N ASP A 9 20.62 7.79 -2.41
CA ASP A 9 19.41 8.60 -2.39
C ASP A 9 18.20 7.77 -1.96
N MET A 10 17.34 8.36 -1.12
CA MET A 10 16.07 7.75 -0.70
C MET A 10 15.05 7.81 -1.85
N GLN A 11 14.66 6.65 -2.36
CA GLN A 11 13.75 6.51 -3.49
C GLN A 11 12.29 6.43 -3.08
N GLY A 12 12.01 5.93 -1.88
CA GLY A 12 10.67 5.86 -1.34
C GLY A 12 10.66 5.46 0.13
N LEU A 13 9.58 5.81 0.82
CA LEU A 13 9.37 5.57 2.24
C LEU A 13 7.97 5.02 2.49
N MET A 14 7.85 4.13 3.46
CA MET A 14 6.58 3.59 3.92
C MET A 14 6.54 3.45 5.44
N LEU A 15 5.46 3.93 6.06
CA LEU A 15 5.14 3.71 7.46
C LEU A 15 3.96 2.76 7.57
N VAL A 16 4.05 1.79 8.47
CA VAL A 16 3.04 0.76 8.67
C VAL A 16 2.78 0.51 10.15
N SER A 17 1.59 0.02 10.44
CA SER A 17 1.13 -0.46 11.75
C SER A 17 0.64 -1.91 11.62
N THR A 18 1.06 -2.80 12.52
CA THR A 18 0.68 -4.23 12.51
C THR A 18 -0.49 -4.56 13.45
N ALA A 19 -0.99 -3.57 14.19
CA ALA A 19 -2.08 -3.73 15.15
C ALA A 19 -3.03 -2.53 15.11
N GLY A 20 -4.25 -2.70 15.65
CA GLY A 20 -5.23 -1.62 15.79
C GLY A 20 -6.07 -1.33 14.54
N HIS A 21 -5.85 -2.05 13.45
CA HIS A 21 -6.53 -1.85 12.17
C HIS A 21 -7.09 -3.16 11.62
N PRO A 22 -8.15 -3.73 12.23
CA PRO A 22 -8.72 -4.98 11.73
C PRO A 22 -9.31 -4.83 10.32
N CYS A 23 -9.25 -5.91 9.55
CA CYS A 23 -9.85 -6.02 8.22
C CYS A 23 -11.35 -5.69 8.23
N ARG A 24 -11.84 -5.12 7.12
CA ARG A 24 -13.23 -4.68 6.95
C ARG A 24 -13.96 -5.41 5.83
N ILE A 25 -13.24 -6.05 4.89
CA ILE A 25 -13.85 -6.95 3.88
C ILE A 25 -14.56 -8.10 4.59
N THR A 26 -15.77 -8.44 4.16
CA THR A 26 -16.69 -9.36 4.86
C THR A 26 -16.06 -10.73 5.17
N GLU A 27 -15.35 -11.33 4.23
CA GLU A 27 -14.72 -12.66 4.34
C GLU A 27 -13.51 -12.70 5.31
N GLN A 28 -13.00 -11.53 5.67
CA GLN A 28 -11.85 -11.37 6.57
C GLN A 28 -12.09 -10.39 7.70
N ARG A 29 -13.33 -9.97 7.92
CA ARG A 29 -13.71 -8.97 8.92
C ARG A 29 -13.15 -9.33 10.29
N GLY A 30 -12.49 -8.37 10.94
CA GLY A 30 -11.93 -8.55 12.27
C GLY A 30 -10.55 -9.22 12.31
N LYS A 31 -10.07 -9.81 11.22
CA LYS A 31 -8.72 -10.40 11.15
C LYS A 31 -7.66 -9.31 11.12
N GLU A 32 -6.46 -9.66 11.55
CA GLU A 32 -5.29 -8.79 11.53
C GLU A 32 -4.81 -8.54 10.10
N GLN A 33 -4.21 -7.37 9.87
CA GLN A 33 -3.58 -6.95 8.63
C GLN A 33 -2.46 -5.95 8.93
N VAL A 34 -1.54 -5.77 7.97
CA VAL A 34 -0.63 -4.63 7.99
C VAL A 34 -1.37 -3.42 7.44
N TYR A 35 -1.50 -2.38 8.25
CA TYR A 35 -2.07 -1.11 7.83
C TYR A 35 -0.95 -0.17 7.37
N ILE A 36 -1.09 0.42 6.19
CA ILE A 36 -0.11 1.38 5.65
C ILE A 36 -0.60 2.79 5.99
N ASP A 37 0.09 3.43 6.93
CA ASP A 37 -0.20 4.79 7.38
C ASP A 37 0.27 5.84 6.37
N PHE A 38 1.42 5.59 5.76
CA PHE A 38 2.02 6.50 4.81
C PHE A 38 2.86 5.72 3.79
N VAL A 39 2.79 6.14 2.53
CA VAL A 39 3.67 5.66 1.46
C VAL A 39 3.96 6.80 0.51
N ALA A 40 5.23 6.98 0.17
CA ALA A 40 5.67 8.01 -0.76
C ALA A 40 6.79 7.48 -1.65
N THR A 41 6.80 7.99 -2.89
CA THR A 41 7.87 7.83 -3.86
C THR A 41 8.56 9.18 -4.02
N ALA A 42 9.89 9.19 -4.13
CA ALA A 42 10.67 10.40 -4.28
C ALA A 42 10.26 11.19 -5.55
N PRO A 43 10.31 12.53 -5.54
CA PRO A 43 9.81 13.35 -6.65
C PRO A 43 10.45 13.03 -8.01
N TRP A 44 11.74 12.71 -8.04
CA TRP A 44 12.49 12.37 -9.27
C TRP A 44 12.13 11.01 -9.87
N ASN A 45 11.25 10.24 -9.22
CA ASN A 45 10.68 9.00 -9.74
C ASN A 45 9.22 9.17 -10.20
N SER A 46 8.66 10.39 -10.12
CA SER A 46 7.26 10.68 -10.44
C SER A 46 7.12 11.30 -11.83
N PRO A 47 6.49 10.63 -12.81
CA PRO A 47 6.29 11.16 -14.17
C PRO A 47 5.48 12.47 -14.23
N GLY A 48 4.74 12.80 -13.17
CA GLY A 48 4.00 14.07 -13.08
C GLY A 48 4.84 15.25 -12.56
N LEU A 49 6.08 15.01 -12.12
CA LEU A 49 6.97 16.02 -11.54
C LEU A 49 8.27 16.20 -12.30
N VAL A 50 8.69 15.22 -13.10
CA VAL A 50 9.91 15.26 -13.92
C VAL A 50 9.66 14.68 -15.30
N ASP A 51 10.38 15.20 -16.31
CA ASP A 51 10.25 14.73 -17.71
C ASP A 51 10.75 13.30 -17.91
N VAL A 52 11.82 12.92 -17.18
CA VAL A 52 12.44 11.59 -17.26
C VAL A 52 12.61 11.03 -15.85
N PRO A 53 11.68 10.17 -15.39
CA PRO A 53 11.80 9.50 -14.09
C PRO A 53 13.05 8.64 -13.99
N ARG A 54 13.76 8.70 -12.86
CA ARG A 54 15.00 7.93 -12.64
C ARG A 54 14.71 6.45 -12.41
N TYR A 55 13.74 6.14 -11.53
CA TYR A 55 13.33 4.77 -11.24
C TYR A 55 11.81 4.60 -11.34
N GLY A 56 11.40 3.45 -11.88
CA GLY A 56 10.01 2.99 -11.87
C GLY A 56 9.71 2.06 -10.70
N LEU A 57 8.41 1.79 -10.48
CA LEU A 57 7.92 0.73 -9.59
C LEU A 57 8.22 0.88 -8.09
N VAL A 58 8.85 1.96 -7.63
CA VAL A 58 9.14 2.21 -6.20
C VAL A 58 7.92 1.96 -5.32
N GLY A 59 6.76 2.56 -5.67
CA GLY A 59 5.52 2.33 -4.95
C GLY A 59 5.10 0.86 -4.93
N ARG A 60 5.21 0.13 -6.04
CA ARG A 60 4.88 -1.31 -6.08
C ARG A 60 5.81 -2.14 -5.20
N VAL A 61 7.10 -1.81 -5.16
CA VAL A 61 8.06 -2.49 -4.28
C VAL A 61 7.69 -2.26 -2.82
N LEU A 62 7.32 -1.04 -2.42
CA LEU A 62 6.87 -0.76 -1.05
C LEU A 62 5.58 -1.53 -0.71
N ILE A 63 4.59 -1.60 -1.62
CA ILE A 63 3.39 -2.41 -1.41
C ILE A 63 3.74 -3.90 -1.30
N ALA A 64 4.66 -4.41 -2.13
CA ALA A 64 5.13 -5.79 -2.03
C ALA A 64 5.79 -6.04 -0.66
N THR A 65 6.59 -5.10 -0.16
CA THR A 65 7.18 -5.18 1.19
C THR A 65 6.11 -5.23 2.29
N ALA A 66 5.02 -4.46 2.18
CA ALA A 66 3.91 -4.54 3.15
C ALA A 66 3.20 -5.90 3.10
N VAL A 67 3.01 -6.46 1.89
CA VAL A 67 2.46 -7.81 1.73
C VAL A 67 3.39 -8.86 2.34
N GLN A 68 4.70 -8.76 2.12
CA GLN A 68 5.68 -9.68 2.70
C GLN A 68 5.71 -9.59 4.22
N LEU A 69 5.73 -8.39 4.80
CA LEU A 69 5.59 -8.20 6.25
C LEU A 69 4.31 -8.87 6.77
N SER A 70 3.20 -8.70 6.06
CA SER A 70 1.92 -9.34 6.42
C SER A 70 1.98 -10.87 6.35
N LEU A 71 2.80 -11.46 5.49
CA LEU A 71 3.04 -12.90 5.46
C LEU A 71 3.89 -13.33 6.67
N GLU A 72 4.96 -12.59 6.98
CA GLU A 72 5.86 -12.84 8.11
C GLU A 72 5.14 -12.77 9.46
N GLU A 73 4.24 -11.81 9.64
CA GLU A 73 3.39 -11.66 10.84
C GLU A 73 2.24 -12.69 10.91
N GLY A 74 2.10 -13.58 9.91
CA GLY A 74 1.03 -14.58 9.87
C GLY A 74 -0.33 -14.03 9.43
N PHE A 75 -0.40 -12.78 8.98
CA PHE A 75 -1.62 -12.13 8.48
C PHE A 75 -1.96 -12.50 7.03
N ARG A 76 -1.26 -13.49 6.45
CA ARG A 76 -1.55 -14.08 5.13
C ARG A 76 -1.55 -13.06 3.98
N GLY A 77 -0.73 -12.01 4.07
CA GLY A 77 -0.59 -11.00 3.03
C GLY A 77 -1.67 -9.91 3.04
N ARG A 78 -2.59 -9.90 4.02
CA ARG A 78 -3.60 -8.85 4.16
C ARG A 78 -2.96 -7.50 4.46
N ILE A 79 -3.31 -6.49 3.66
CA ILE A 79 -2.91 -5.11 3.87
C ILE A 79 -4.10 -4.18 3.68
N GLY A 80 -4.07 -3.01 4.30
CA GLY A 80 -5.09 -1.98 4.09
C GLY A 80 -4.55 -0.57 4.26
N LEU A 81 -5.19 0.40 3.61
CA LEU A 81 -4.79 1.81 3.65
C LEU A 81 -5.93 2.74 3.28
N HIS A 82 -5.81 4.01 3.67
CA HIS A 82 -6.66 5.09 3.15
C HIS A 82 -5.88 5.87 2.08
N SER A 83 -6.44 5.97 0.88
CA SER A 83 -5.80 6.60 -0.27
C SER A 83 -6.14 8.08 -0.35
N LEU A 84 -5.16 8.89 -0.72
CA LEU A 84 -5.41 10.21 -1.28
C LEU A 84 -6.10 10.07 -2.67
N PRO A 85 -6.95 11.04 -3.08
CA PRO A 85 -7.71 10.94 -4.33
C PRO A 85 -6.85 10.68 -5.57
N GLN A 86 -5.68 11.32 -5.66
CA GLN A 86 -4.76 11.19 -6.80
C GLN A 86 -4.11 9.80 -6.93
N ALA A 87 -4.16 8.98 -5.88
CA ALA A 87 -3.53 7.66 -5.85
C ALA A 87 -4.56 6.50 -5.93
N GLU A 88 -5.86 6.79 -6.00
CA GLU A 88 -6.91 5.75 -5.99
C GLU A 88 -6.74 4.74 -7.14
N THR A 89 -6.44 5.20 -8.35
CA THR A 89 -6.19 4.33 -9.52
C THR A 89 -5.00 3.40 -9.30
N PHE A 90 -3.95 3.87 -8.62
CA PHE A 90 -2.78 3.04 -8.33
C PHE A 90 -3.16 1.85 -7.44
N TYR A 91 -3.98 2.05 -6.41
CA TYR A 91 -4.39 0.95 -5.53
C TYR A 91 -5.46 0.05 -6.16
N ALA A 92 -6.47 0.64 -6.80
CA ALA A 92 -7.58 -0.11 -7.41
C ALA A 92 -7.10 -0.95 -8.61
N THR A 93 -6.35 -0.33 -9.53
CA THR A 93 -6.02 -0.94 -10.82
C THR A 93 -4.60 -1.52 -10.84
N ASN A 94 -3.59 -0.76 -10.38
CA ASN A 94 -2.21 -1.21 -10.50
C ASN A 94 -1.83 -2.23 -9.42
N CYS A 95 -2.47 -2.14 -8.23
CA CYS A 95 -2.29 -3.10 -7.14
C CYS A 95 -3.42 -4.12 -7.04
N GLY A 96 -4.59 -3.88 -7.64
CA GLY A 96 -5.72 -4.82 -7.62
C GLY A 96 -6.43 -4.93 -6.27
N MET A 97 -6.36 -3.88 -5.44
CA MET A 97 -6.98 -3.84 -4.11
C MET A 97 -8.50 -3.67 -4.21
N THR A 98 -9.23 -4.20 -3.23
CA THR A 98 -10.68 -3.97 -3.11
C THR A 98 -10.93 -2.57 -2.57
N ASP A 99 -11.82 -1.82 -3.23
CA ASP A 99 -12.33 -0.52 -2.79
C ASP A 99 -13.52 -0.71 -1.84
N LEU A 100 -13.42 -0.18 -0.62
CA LEU A 100 -14.48 -0.22 0.40
C LEU A 100 -15.19 1.12 0.58
N GLY A 101 -14.96 2.08 -0.33
CA GLY A 101 -15.57 3.39 -0.30
C GLY A 101 -14.88 4.37 0.64
N LYS A 102 -15.49 5.55 0.78
CA LYS A 102 -15.00 6.64 1.63
C LYS A 102 -15.30 6.37 3.09
N ASP A 103 -14.31 6.55 3.95
CA ASP A 103 -14.45 6.48 5.41
C ASP A 103 -14.55 7.90 5.99
N THR A 104 -15.74 8.28 6.47
CA THR A 104 -15.97 9.60 7.08
C THR A 104 -15.18 9.81 8.37
N LYS A 105 -14.70 8.75 9.02
CA LYS A 105 -13.85 8.81 10.22
C LYS A 105 -12.38 9.01 9.91
N LYS A 106 -11.99 8.97 8.63
CA LYS A 106 -10.62 9.14 8.13
C LYS A 106 -10.60 10.21 7.04
N GLU A 107 -11.09 11.40 7.38
CA GLU A 107 -11.08 12.59 6.50
C GLU A 107 -11.83 12.41 5.17
N GLY A 108 -12.72 11.40 5.08
CA GLY A 108 -13.43 11.08 3.84
C GLY A 108 -12.54 10.40 2.79
N LEU A 109 -11.35 9.92 3.18
CA LEU A 109 -10.44 9.18 2.32
C LEU A 109 -11.03 7.81 1.96
N ARG A 110 -10.70 7.33 0.76
CA ARG A 110 -11.15 6.02 0.27
C ARG A 110 -10.31 4.91 0.87
N TYR A 111 -10.96 3.92 1.46
CA TYR A 111 -10.30 2.77 2.06
C TYR A 111 -10.12 1.65 1.04
N PHE A 112 -8.89 1.14 0.96
CA PHE A 112 -8.52 -0.02 0.15
C PHE A 112 -7.99 -1.14 1.03
N GLU A 113 -8.29 -2.38 0.65
CA GLU A 113 -7.84 -3.59 1.37
C GLU A 113 -7.48 -4.71 0.38
N MET A 114 -6.44 -5.50 0.69
CA MET A 114 -6.12 -6.74 0.00
C MET A 114 -6.58 -7.96 0.80
N THR A 115 -7.23 -8.88 0.10
CA THR A 115 -7.39 -10.28 0.54
C THR A 115 -6.09 -11.08 0.31
N PRO A 116 -5.92 -12.24 0.96
CA PRO A 116 -4.79 -13.14 0.69
C PRO A 116 -4.67 -13.55 -0.78
N ALA A 117 -5.80 -13.69 -1.49
CA ALA A 117 -5.81 -14.03 -2.91
C ALA A 117 -5.27 -12.88 -3.77
N GLN A 118 -5.69 -11.64 -3.49
CA GLN A 118 -5.16 -10.44 -4.17
C GLN A 118 -3.68 -10.25 -3.87
N ALA A 119 -3.27 -10.43 -2.62
CA ALA A 119 -1.87 -10.36 -2.21
C ALA A 119 -0.99 -11.37 -2.97
N ALA A 120 -1.44 -12.63 -3.06
CA ALA A 120 -0.75 -13.67 -3.81
C ALA A 120 -0.70 -13.38 -5.32
N ALA A 121 -1.74 -12.76 -5.89
CA ALA A 121 -1.75 -12.34 -7.28
C ALA A 121 -0.83 -11.13 -7.54
N PHE A 122 -0.75 -10.20 -6.58
CA PHE A 122 0.08 -8.99 -6.68
C PHE A 122 1.58 -9.30 -6.67
N LEU A 123 2.00 -10.34 -5.93
CA LEU A 123 3.40 -10.77 -5.83
C LEU A 123 3.90 -11.61 -7.02
N ARG A 124 3.04 -11.92 -8.00
CA ARG A 124 3.40 -12.70 -9.20
C ARG A 124 3.99 -11.84 -10.31
#